data_AF-A0A8W8ILQ6-F1
#
_entry.id   AF-A0A8W8ILQ6-F1
#
_cell.length_a   1.000
_cell.length_b   1.000
_cell.length_c   1.000
_cell.angle_alpha   90.00
_cell.angle_beta   90.00
_cell.angle_gamma   90.00
#
_symmetry.space_group_name_H-M   'P 1'
#
loop_
_entity.id
_entity.type
_entity.pdbx_description
1 polymer ?
#
loop_
_entity_poly.entity_id
_entity_poly.type
_entity_poly.pdbx_seq_one_letter_code
_entity_poly.pdbx_strand_id
1 'polypeptide(L)'
;LGSSPHINLMAKISSQSGKKLDKVSRDPRTGKAIQERNSYAVSVWRRVKMKLDGRDPDLNKRFSVAEQVEFVLKEARNLDNLSVLYEGWTPWV
;
A
#
# COMPACT_ATOMS: atom_id res chain seq x y z
N LEU A 1 -40.49 -33.92 -2.11
CA LEU A 1 -40.44 -33.75 -0.65
C LEU A 1 -39.45 -34.78 -0.10
N GLY A 2 -38.19 -34.40 0.02
CA GLY A 2 -37.12 -35.27 0.49
C GLY A 2 -36.07 -34.43 1.18
N SER A 3 -36.26 -34.20 2.48
CA SER A 3 -35.23 -33.66 3.37
C SER A 3 -34.15 -34.72 3.58
N SER A 4 -32.89 -34.36 3.36
CA SER A 4 -31.78 -35.03 4.02
C SER A 4 -30.80 -34.01 4.62
N PRO A 5 -30.26 -34.28 5.82
CA PRO A 5 -29.61 -33.28 6.67
C PRO A 5 -28.14 -33.64 6.92
N HIS A 6 -27.19 -32.90 6.35
CA HIS A 6 -25.83 -32.84 6.92
C HIS A 6 -25.05 -31.70 6.25
N ILE A 7 -24.89 -30.58 6.95
CA ILE A 7 -23.60 -30.06 7.41
C ILE A 7 -23.88 -28.81 8.25
N ASN A 8 -24.08 -29.03 9.56
CA ASN A 8 -23.76 -28.00 10.54
C ASN A 8 -22.24 -27.81 10.51
N LEU A 9 -21.75 -27.03 9.54
CA LEU A 9 -20.39 -26.52 9.56
C LEU A 9 -20.35 -25.37 10.58
N MET A 10 -20.22 -25.77 11.83
CA MET A 10 -19.38 -25.13 12.82
C MET A 10 -19.46 -23.61 12.87
N ALA A 11 -20.33 -23.16 13.77
CA ALA A 11 -20.13 -21.98 14.57
C ALA A 11 -18.68 -21.88 15.08
N LYS A 12 -17.80 -21.12 14.40
CA LYS A 12 -16.63 -20.46 15.02
C LYS A 12 -15.89 -19.47 14.12
N ILE A 13 -16.52 -18.36 13.75
CA ILE A 13 -15.78 -17.10 13.60
C ILE A 13 -16.57 -16.00 14.30
N SER A 14 -16.63 -16.10 15.64
CA SER A 14 -16.76 -14.90 16.46
C SER A 14 -15.37 -14.29 16.54
N SER A 15 -15.22 -13.11 15.94
CA SER A 15 -14.32 -12.09 16.42
C SER A 15 -14.87 -10.78 15.91
N GLN A 16 -15.81 -10.24 16.69
CA GLN A 16 -16.15 -8.82 16.66
C GLN A 16 -14.86 -7.99 16.51
N SER A 17 -14.62 -7.39 15.34
CA SER A 17 -13.71 -6.26 15.27
C SER A 17 -14.46 -5.05 15.81
N GLY A 18 -14.66 -5.03 17.13
CA GLY A 18 -15.06 -3.83 17.84
C GLY A 18 -14.12 -2.71 17.41
N LYS A 19 -14.68 -1.57 17.00
CA LYS A 19 -13.90 -0.34 16.80
C LYS A 19 -13.13 -0.10 18.10
N LYS A 20 -11.84 -0.40 18.09
CA LYS A 20 -10.94 -0.13 19.21
C LYS A 20 -10.93 1.39 19.30
N LEU A 21 -11.59 1.96 20.30
CA LEU A 21 -11.42 3.37 20.61
C LEU A 21 -9.91 3.58 20.78
N ASP A 22 -9.33 4.40 19.91
CA ASP A 22 -7.93 4.77 19.98
C ASP A 22 -7.69 5.43 21.35
N LYS A 23 -7.24 4.63 22.32
CA LYS A 23 -6.75 5.16 23.58
C LYS A 23 -5.53 5.98 23.21
N VAL A 24 -5.69 7.31 23.19
CA VAL A 24 -4.59 8.26 23.03
C VAL A 24 -3.54 7.92 24.07
N SER A 25 -2.47 7.26 23.64
CA SER A 25 -1.36 6.92 24.49
C SER A 25 -0.73 8.23 24.95
N ARG A 26 -0.49 8.40 26.24
CA ARG A 26 0.10 9.64 26.80
C ARG A 26 1.48 9.31 27.34
N ASP A 27 2.44 10.19 27.11
CA ASP A 27 3.79 10.05 27.63
C ASP A 27 3.75 10.04 29.18
N PRO A 28 4.21 8.98 29.85
CA PRO A 28 4.19 8.88 31.31
C PRO A 28 4.99 9.97 32.04
N ARG A 29 5.93 10.61 31.35
CA ARG A 29 6.83 11.62 31.93
C ARG A 29 6.39 13.06 31.63
N THR A 30 5.63 13.27 30.56
CA THR A 30 5.23 14.63 30.12
C THR A 30 3.71 14.83 30.01
N GLY A 31 2.90 13.77 30.11
CA GLY A 31 1.44 13.81 30.00
C GLY A 31 0.93 14.17 28.59
N LYS A 32 1.83 14.48 27.65
CA LYS A 32 1.48 14.85 26.28
C LYS A 32 0.91 13.65 25.55
N ALA A 33 -0.07 13.90 24.69
CA ALA A 33 -0.56 12.90 23.75
C ALA A 33 0.62 12.42 22.89
N ILE A 34 0.87 11.12 22.87
CA ILE A 34 1.75 10.47 21.91
C ILE A 34 1.00 10.53 20.60
N GLN A 35 1.39 11.47 19.74
CA GLN A 35 0.96 11.48 18.36
C GLN A 35 1.50 10.19 17.73
N GLU A 36 0.60 9.29 17.34
CA GLU A 36 0.98 8.14 16.54
C GLU A 36 1.71 8.65 15.29
N ARG A 37 2.91 8.11 15.01
CA ARG A 37 3.67 8.56 13.84
C ARG A 37 2.81 8.30 12.61
N ASN A 38 2.61 9.33 11.78
CA ASN A 38 1.85 9.19 10.54
C ASN A 38 2.54 8.17 9.62
N SER A 39 2.03 6.94 9.62
CA SER A 39 2.58 5.81 8.89
C SER A 39 2.55 6.05 7.37
N TYR A 40 1.55 6.78 6.87
CA TYR A 40 1.46 7.22 5.48
C TYR A 40 2.63 8.15 5.13
N ALA A 41 2.88 9.18 5.95
CA ALA A 41 4.01 10.09 5.74
C ALA A 41 5.36 9.35 5.74
N VAL A 42 5.54 8.40 6.68
CA VAL A 42 6.75 7.55 6.72
C VAL A 42 6.87 6.70 5.45
N SER A 43 5.76 6.16 4.94
CA SER A 43 5.75 5.34 3.72
C SER A 43 6.08 6.15 2.47
N VAL A 44 5.53 7.37 2.35
CA VAL A 44 5.87 8.30 1.27
C VAL A 44 7.35 8.65 1.32
N TRP A 45 7.89 9.01 2.49
CA TRP A 45 9.32 9.29 2.65
C TRP A 45 10.20 8.11 2.23
N ARG A 46 9.86 6.88 2.65
CA ARG A 46 10.58 5.67 2.23
C ARG A 46 10.56 5.49 0.71
N ARG A 47 9.41 5.68 0.05
CA ARG A 47 9.29 5.60 -1.41
C ARG A 47 10.17 6.64 -2.12
N VAL A 48 10.16 7.88 -1.65
CA VAL A 48 11.02 8.95 -2.20
C VAL A 48 12.49 8.59 -2.03
N LYS A 49 12.88 8.12 -0.84
CA LYS A 49 14.26 7.68 -0.58
C LYS A 49 14.70 6.55 -1.50
N MET A 50 13.86 5.52 -1.72
CA MET A 50 14.20 4.42 -2.63
C MET A 50 14.42 4.90 -4.07
N LYS A 51 13.59 5.83 -4.55
CA LYS A 51 13.77 6.46 -5.88
C LYS A 51 15.14 7.17 -5.97
N LEU A 52 15.47 8.00 -4.98
CA LEU A 52 16.72 8.76 -4.97
C LEU A 52 17.98 7.88 -4.79
N ASP A 53 17.88 6.83 -3.98
CA ASP A 53 18.99 5.88 -3.76
C ASP A 53 19.20 4.95 -4.97
N GLY A 54 18.30 4.97 -5.96
CA GLY A 54 18.31 4.11 -7.13
C GLY A 54 17.91 2.67 -6.84
N ARG A 55 16.99 2.44 -5.91
CA ARG A 55 16.49 1.12 -5.47
C ARG A 55 14.98 0.93 -5.74
N ASP A 56 14.45 1.71 -6.67
CA ASP A 56 13.11 1.59 -7.23
C ASP A 56 13.29 1.21 -8.71
N PRO A 57 12.68 0.12 -9.22
CA PRO A 57 11.65 -0.72 -8.60
C PRO A 57 12.16 -1.87 -7.71
N ASP A 58 13.44 -2.25 -7.78
CA ASP A 58 14.00 -3.37 -7.03
C ASP A 58 14.91 -2.90 -5.89
N LEU A 59 14.55 -3.29 -4.65
CA LEU A 59 15.29 -2.98 -3.43
C LEU A 59 16.72 -3.55 -3.41
N ASN A 60 16.93 -4.69 -4.08
CA ASN A 60 18.19 -5.42 -4.08
C ASN A 60 19.16 -4.93 -5.14
N LYS A 61 18.67 -4.24 -6.18
CA LYS A 61 19.48 -3.67 -7.26
C LYS A 61 19.63 -2.16 -7.05
N ARG A 62 20.86 -1.67 -7.17
CA ARG A 62 21.13 -0.23 -7.25
C ARG A 62 21.33 0.16 -8.72
N PHE A 63 20.38 0.90 -9.28
CA PHE A 63 20.39 1.36 -10.67
C PHE A 63 21.22 2.64 -10.82
N SER A 64 21.98 2.71 -11.91
CA SER A 64 22.57 3.98 -12.38
C SER A 64 21.48 4.96 -12.83
N VAL A 65 21.81 6.25 -12.91
CA VAL A 65 20.86 7.27 -13.39
C VAL A 65 20.37 6.95 -14.81
N ALA A 66 21.24 6.48 -15.69
CA ALA A 66 20.88 6.10 -17.05
C ALA A 66 19.86 4.95 -17.07
N GLU A 67 20.07 3.89 -16.27
CA GLU A 67 19.12 2.77 -16.18
C GLU A 67 17.78 3.20 -15.57
N GLN A 68 17.79 4.09 -14.57
CA GLN A 68 16.55 4.62 -13.97
C GLN A 68 15.73 5.38 -15.00
N VAL A 69 16.37 6.26 -15.77
CA VAL A 69 15.71 7.04 -16.83
C VAL A 69 15.17 6.12 -17.92
N GLU A 70 15.95 5.15 -18.37
CA GLU A 70 15.52 4.19 -19.39
C GLU A 70 14.31 3.37 -18.91
N PHE A 71 14.33 2.89 -17.66
CA PHE A 71 13.20 2.18 -17.07
C PHE A 71 11.92 3.04 -17.06
N VAL A 72 12.01 4.29 -16.60
CA VAL A 72 10.87 5.22 -16.54
C VAL A 72 10.31 5.49 -17.94
N LEU A 73 11.17 5.73 -18.92
CA LEU A 73 10.77 5.94 -20.31
C LEU A 73 10.11 4.70 -20.92
N LYS A 74 10.58 3.51 -20.58
CA LYS A 74 9.99 2.26 -21.06
C LYS A 74 8.59 2.06 -20.48
N GLU A 75 8.42 2.21 -19.18
CA GLU A 75 7.11 2.04 -18.52
C GLU A 75 6.10 3.10 -18.96
N ALA A 76 6.53 4.35 -19.14
CA ALA A 76 5.67 5.45 -19.57
C ALA A 76 5.20 5.34 -21.03
N ARG A 77 5.92 4.59 -21.87
CA ARG A 77 5.57 4.35 -23.29
C ARG A 77 4.92 2.98 -23.53
N ASN A 78 4.77 2.17 -22.49
CA ASN A 78 4.20 0.83 -22.63
C ASN A 78 2.69 0.93 -22.91
N LEU A 79 2.26 0.37 -24.05
CA LEU A 79 0.84 0.37 -24.45
C LEU A 79 -0.05 -0.37 -23.43
N ASP A 80 0.47 -1.38 -22.74
CA ASP A 80 -0.27 -2.10 -21.70
C ASP A 80 -0.57 -1.18 -20.51
N ASN A 81 0.38 -0.31 -20.14
CA ASN A 81 0.20 0.67 -19.08
C ASN A 81 -0.73 1.82 -19.51
N LEU A 82 -0.62 2.26 -20.77
CA LEU A 82 -1.44 3.33 -21.32
C LEU A 82 -2.91 2.92 -21.49
N SER A 83 -3.18 1.68 -21.90
CA SER A 83 -4.54 1.20 -22.19
C SER A 83 -5.44 1.08 -20.96
N VAL A 84 -4.87 0.96 -19.76
CA VAL A 84 -5.60 0.82 -18.50
C VAL A 84 -5.77 2.15 -17.74
N LEU A 85 -5.28 3.26 -18.29
CA LEU A 85 -5.50 4.57 -17.68
C LEU A 85 -6.99 4.92 -17.70
N TYR A 86 -7.44 5.69 -16.71
CA TYR A 86 -8.79 6.24 -16.70
C TYR A 86 -9.04 7.04 -17.98
N GLU A 87 -10.21 6.86 -18.61
CA GLU A 87 -10.53 7.38 -19.95
C GLU A 87 -10.26 8.89 -20.12
N GLY A 88 -10.46 9.69 -19.07
CA GLY A 88 -10.21 11.13 -19.07
C GLY A 88 -8.73 11.53 -19.18
N TRP A 89 -7.79 10.59 -19.11
CA TRP A 89 -6.37 10.83 -19.39
C TRP A 89 -6.03 10.87 -20.87
N THR A 90 -6.94 10.39 -21.73
CA THR A 90 -6.80 10.42 -23.21
C THR A 90 -5.40 10.06 -23.71
N PRO A 91 -4.85 8.87 -23.37
CA PRO A 91 -3.47 8.48 -23.69
C PRO A 91 -3.15 8.33 -25.18
N TRP A 92 -4.17 8.47 -26.04
CA TRP A 92 -4.09 8.29 -27.50
C TRP A 92 -3.91 9.60 -28.28
N VAL A 93 -3.95 10.75 -27.63
CA VAL A 93 -3.77 12.08 -28.26
C VAL A 93 -2.32 12.50 -28.17
#